data_AF-A0A942ATH2-F1
#
_entry.id   AF-A0A942ATH2-F1
#
_cell.length_a   1.000
_cell.length_b   1.000
_cell.length_c   1.000
_cell.angle_alpha   90.00
_cell.angle_beta   90.00
_cell.angle_gamma   90.00
#
_symmetry.space_group_name_H-M   'P 1'
#
loop_
_entity.id
_entity.type
_entity.pdbx_description
1 polymer ?
#
loop_
_entity_poly.entity_id
_entity_poly.type
_entity_poly.pdbx_seq_one_letter_code
_entity_poly.pdbx_strand_id
1 'polypeptide(L)'
;MSTDDTVDWKEERSAQTILDGVLPKLHPGCIILCHNNGYKIKEYLPTLLKTATSEGYEFVTISELLLEGETVIDVNGVQKKAAQ
;
A
#
# COMPACT_ATOMS: atom_id res chain seq x y z
N MET A 1 -2.28 7.02 7.38
CA MET A 1 -1.30 6.07 6.85
C MET A 1 -1.64 4.70 7.40
N SER A 2 -2.02 3.77 6.53
CA SER A 2 -2.21 2.36 6.85
C SER A 2 -1.21 1.57 6.00
N THR A 3 -0.85 0.36 6.43
CA THR A 3 -0.06 -0.56 5.62
C THR A 3 -0.90 -1.79 5.31
N ASP A 4 -1.05 -2.10 4.03
CA ASP A 4 -1.74 -3.29 3.54
C ASP A 4 -0.73 -4.29 3.00
N ASP A 5 -0.64 -5.44 3.68
CA ASP A 5 0.24 -6.54 3.29
C ASP A 5 -0.45 -7.43 2.25
N THR A 6 0.19 -7.59 1.09
CA THR A 6 -0.24 -8.54 0.05
C THR A 6 -0.13 -10.00 0.49
N VAL A 7 0.76 -10.29 1.44
CA VAL A 7 1.15 -11.65 1.86
C VAL A 7 1.55 -12.51 0.65
N ASP A 8 2.18 -11.88 -0.34
CA ASP A 8 2.60 -12.47 -1.63
C ASP A 8 3.79 -13.45 -1.51
N TRP A 9 4.43 -13.50 -0.34
CA TRP A 9 5.45 -14.49 0.02
C TRP A 9 4.86 -15.89 0.28
N LYS A 10 3.53 -16.03 0.38
CA LYS A 10 2.87 -17.33 0.51
C LYS A 10 2.57 -17.91 -0.86
N GLU A 11 3.16 -19.06 -1.15
CA GLU A 11 3.01 -19.75 -2.45
C GLU A 11 1.56 -20.15 -2.74
N GLU A 12 0.80 -20.50 -1.70
CA GLU A 12 -0.58 -20.95 -1.82
C GLU A 12 -1.57 -19.83 -2.17
N ARG A 13 -1.19 -18.55 -2.06
CA ARG A 13 -2.08 -17.44 -2.42
C ARG A 13 -2.17 -17.30 -3.92
N SER A 14 -3.40 -17.29 -4.44
CA SER A 14 -3.66 -16.93 -5.82
C SER A 14 -3.53 -15.41 -6.03
N ALA A 15 -3.23 -14.99 -7.26
CA ALA A 15 -3.24 -13.58 -7.65
C ALA A 15 -4.58 -12.89 -7.31
N GLN A 16 -5.70 -13.58 -7.54
CA GLN A 16 -7.04 -13.07 -7.22
C GLN A 16 -7.22 -12.84 -5.72
N THR A 17 -6.81 -13.81 -4.88
CA THR A 17 -6.88 -13.69 -3.42
C THR A 17 -6.01 -12.55 -2.86
N ILE A 18 -4.92 -12.20 -3.56
CA ILE A 18 -4.11 -11.02 -3.21
C ILE A 18 -4.88 -9.74 -3.57
N LEU A 19 -5.38 -9.65 -4.80
CA LEU A 19 -6.14 -8.48 -5.28
C LEU A 19 -7.39 -8.21 -4.44
N ASP A 20 -8.18 -9.25 -4.15
CA ASP A 20 -9.39 -9.15 -3.32
C ASP A 20 -9.08 -8.66 -1.89
N GLY A 21 -7.87 -8.94 -1.40
CA GLY A 21 -7.44 -8.54 -0.06
C GLY A 21 -6.92 -7.10 0.04
N VAL A 22 -6.46 -6.52 -1.08
CA VAL A 22 -5.79 -5.20 -1.12
C VAL A 22 -6.66 -4.14 -1.79
N LEU A 23 -7.28 -4.43 -2.94
CA LEU A 23 -8.05 -3.45 -3.71
C LEU A 23 -9.17 -2.78 -2.90
N PRO A 24 -9.98 -3.50 -2.09
CA PRO A 24 -11.05 -2.86 -1.31
C PRO A 24 -10.54 -1.95 -0.17
N LYS A 25 -9.25 -1.99 0.13
CA LYS A 25 -8.63 -1.23 1.23
C LYS A 25 -7.86 -0.01 0.72
N LEU A 26 -7.79 0.19 -0.60
CA LEU A 26 -7.18 1.37 -1.17
C LEU A 26 -7.85 2.63 -0.61
N HIS A 27 -7.03 3.53 -0.09
CA HIS A 27 -7.43 4.87 0.33
C HIS A 27 -6.24 5.82 0.21
N PRO A 28 -6.45 7.15 0.20
CA PRO A 28 -5.36 8.12 0.15
C PRO A 28 -4.34 7.88 1.26
N GLY A 29 -3.06 7.81 0.86
CA GLY A 29 -1.94 7.57 1.77
C GLY A 29 -1.86 6.18 2.41
N CYS A 30 -2.49 5.17 1.81
CA CYS A 30 -2.17 3.77 2.09
C CYS A 30 -0.78 3.40 1.52
N ILE A 31 -0.11 2.46 2.16
CA ILE A 31 1.14 1.86 1.68
C ILE A 31 0.90 0.38 1.48
N ILE A 32 1.18 -0.11 0.28
CA ILE A 32 1.03 -1.54 -0.05
C ILE A 32 2.40 -2.20 0.11
N LEU A 33 2.48 -3.20 0.99
CA LEU A 33 3.68 -4.01 1.17
C LEU A 33 3.67 -5.20 0.20
N CYS A 34 4.69 -5.25 -0.65
CA CYS A 34 4.92 -6.31 -1.64
C CYS A 34 6.38 -6.79 -1.56
N HIS A 35 6.63 -8.06 -1.87
CA HIS A 35 7.97 -8.59 -2.04
C HIS A 35 8.32 -8.60 -3.54
N ASN A 36 9.45 -8.01 -3.92
CA ASN A 36 9.88 -7.94 -5.33
C ASN A 36 10.02 -9.31 -6.03
N ASN A 37 10.07 -10.40 -5.26
CA ASN A 37 10.09 -11.79 -5.72
C ASN A 37 8.94 -12.63 -5.16
N GLY A 38 7.78 -12.02 -4.88
CA GLY A 38 6.56 -12.72 -4.46
C GLY A 38 6.08 -13.73 -5.51
N TYR A 39 5.53 -14.87 -5.08
CA TYR A 39 5.25 -16.02 -5.95
C TYR A 39 4.37 -15.71 -7.16
N LYS A 40 3.42 -14.77 -6.99
CA LYS A 40 2.44 -14.37 -8.01
C LYS A 40 2.61 -12.94 -8.51
N ILE A 41 3.75 -12.28 -8.23
CA ILE A 41 3.93 -10.84 -8.50
C ILE A 41 3.64 -10.45 -9.95
N LYS A 42 4.08 -11.27 -10.92
CA LYS A 42 3.85 -11.03 -12.35
C LYS A 42 2.38 -11.11 -12.75
N GLU A 43 1.56 -11.83 -11.98
CA GLU A 43 0.15 -12.06 -12.25
C GLU A 43 -0.74 -10.95 -11.64
N TYR A 44 -0.46 -10.50 -10.42
CA TYR A 44 -1.31 -9.52 -9.74
C TYR A 44 -0.86 -8.06 -9.89
N LEU A 45 0.45 -7.79 -9.93
CA LEU A 45 0.97 -6.41 -9.87
C LEU A 45 0.47 -5.53 -11.03
N PRO A 46 0.44 -5.99 -12.30
CA PRO A 46 -0.08 -5.16 -13.40
C PRO A 46 -1.54 -4.76 -13.19
N THR A 47 -2.37 -5.68 -12.67
CA THR A 47 -3.77 -5.42 -12.37
C THR A 47 -3.92 -4.43 -11.22
N LEU A 48 -3.16 -4.62 -10.14
CA LEU A 48 -3.14 -3.71 -8.99
C LEU A 48 -2.84 -2.27 -9.43
N LEU A 49 -1.74 -2.07 -10.16
CA LEU A 49 -1.30 -0.75 -10.64
C LEU A 49 -2.37 -0.13 -11.55
N LYS A 50 -2.87 -0.90 -12.52
CA LYS A 50 -3.90 -0.42 -13.46
C LYS A 50 -5.18 0.01 -12.74
N THR A 51 -5.68 -0.81 -11.82
CA THR A 51 -6.91 -0.51 -11.08
C THR A 51 -6.72 0.74 -10.23
N ALA A 52 -5.65 0.82 -9.44
CA ALA A 52 -5.39 1.98 -8.59
C ALA A 52 -5.26 3.28 -9.40
N THR A 53 -4.49 3.27 -10.49
CA THR A 53 -4.37 4.46 -11.36
C THR A 53 -5.71 4.81 -12.02
N SER A 54 -6.53 3.83 -12.40
CA SER A 54 -7.86 4.09 -12.97
C SER A 54 -8.86 4.67 -11.96
N GLU A 55 -8.66 4.41 -10.67
CA GLU A 55 -9.42 5.00 -9.56
C GLU A 55 -8.90 6.39 -9.16
N GLY A 56 -7.83 6.89 -9.81
CA GLY A 56 -7.28 8.23 -9.59
C GLY A 56 -6.14 8.29 -8.57
N TYR A 57 -5.62 7.14 -8.12
CA TYR A 57 -4.44 7.12 -7.24
C TYR A 57 -3.16 7.40 -8.01
N GLU A 58 -2.27 8.15 -7.37
CA GLU A 58 -0.89 8.36 -7.80
C GLU A 58 0.06 7.53 -6.95
N PHE A 59 1.04 6.88 -7.60
CA PHE A 59 2.10 6.17 -6.92
C PHE A 59 3.28 7.11 -6.70
N VAL A 60 3.58 7.37 -5.43
CA VAL A 60 4.70 8.22 -5.01
C VAL A 60 5.69 7.40 -4.18
N THR A 61 6.88 7.95 -3.99
CA THR A 61 7.87 7.40 -3.06
C THR A 61 7.41 7.61 -1.61
N ILE A 62 7.99 6.85 -0.67
CA ILE A 62 7.72 7.06 0.76
C ILE A 62 8.10 8.48 1.18
N SER A 63 9.21 9.02 0.67
CA SER A 63 9.65 10.39 0.99
C SER A 63 8.63 11.45 0.59
N GLU A 64 7.96 11.29 -0.55
CA GLU A 64 6.91 12.19 -1.02
C GLU A 64 5.59 12.05 -0.25
N LEU A 65 5.38 10.91 0.43
CA LEU A 65 4.19 10.67 1.24
C LEU A 65 4.30 11.25 2.67
N LEU A 66 5.51 11.47 3.18
CA LEU A 66 5.73 11.96 4.54
C LEU A 66 5.26 13.40 4.73
N LEU A 67 4.67 13.68 5.90
CA LEU A 67 4.37 15.04 6.31
C LEU A 67 5.66 15.79 6.64
N GLU A 68 5.77 17.01 6.13
CA GLU A 68 6.86 17.93 6.46
C GLU A 68 6.61 18.69 7.78
N GLY A 69 7.70 19.22 8.35
CA GLY A 69 7.67 20.01 9.59
C GLY A 69 7.68 19.16 10.86
N GLU A 70 7.26 19.77 11.97
CA GLU A 70 7.15 19.06 13.25
C GLU A 70 6.01 18.05 13.21
N THR A 71 6.34 16.78 13.44
CA THR A 71 5.39 15.67 13.40
C THR A 71 5.57 14.74 14.58
N VAL A 72 4.50 14.02 14.91
CA VAL A 72 4.48 12.95 15.91
C VAL A 72 3.90 11.68 15.28
N ILE A 73 4.34 10.53 15.77
CA ILE A 73 3.74 9.23 15.43
C ILE A 73 2.80 8.83 16.56
N ASP A 74 1.53 8.57 16.26
CA ASP A 74 0.59 8.09 17.26
C ASP A 74 0.76 6.59 17.57
N VAL A 75 0.00 6.09 18.55
CA VAL A 75 0.06 4.69 18.98
C VAL A 75 -0.35 3.67 17.89
N ASN A 76 -1.00 4.13 16.81
CA ASN A 76 -1.37 3.30 15.67
C ASN A 76 -0.32 3.37 14.56
N GLY A 77 0.82 4.02 14.79
CA GLY A 77 1.88 4.19 13.79
C GLY A 77 1.56 5.26 12.74
N VAL A 78 0.55 6.12 12.96
CA VAL A 78 0.16 7.15 12.00
C VAL A 78 0.94 8.44 12.26
N GLN A 79 1.64 8.94 11.24
CA GLN A 79 2.25 10.27 11.28
C GLN A 79 1.16 11.36 11.30
N LYS A 80 1.27 12.29 12.24
CA LYS A 80 0.40 13.46 12.38
C LYS A 80 1.27 14.70 12.54
N LYS A 81 0.75 15.86 12.12
CA LYS A 81 1.36 17.14 12.48
C LYS A 81 1.37 17.26 14.00
N ALA A 82 2.48 17.74 14.56
CA ALA A 82 2.50 18.12 15.97
C ALA A 82 1.41 19.17 16.20
N ALA A 83 0.58 18.98 17.23
CA ALA A 83 -0.36 20.03 17.63
C ALA A 83 0.48 21.23 18.09
N GLN A 84 0.10 22.43 17.64
CA GLN A 84 0.59 23.68 18.24
C GLN A 84 0.11 23.80 19.68
#